data_AF-A0A1Z4I1D9-F1
#
_entry.id   AF-A0A1Z4I1D9-F1
#
_cell.length_a   1.000
_cell.length_b   1.000
_cell.length_c   1.000
_cell.angle_alpha   90.00
_cell.angle_beta   90.00
_cell.angle_gamma   90.00
#
_symmetry.space_group_name_H-M   'P 1'
#
loop_
_entity.id
_entity.type
_entity.pdbx_description
1 polymer ?
#
loop_
_entity_poly.entity_id
_entity_poly.type
_entity_poly.pdbx_seq_one_letter_code
_entity_poly.pdbx_strand_id
1 'polypeptide(L)'
;MLTSKEIRWFYPGRIPEGIKVWFHQYCLIDQEQLPQEREDVYLYIPGSDFLGIKLREGSLEVKWRTAELGVVSFGELVSGKAEKWTKWSCNDAT
;
A
#
# COMPACT_ATOMS: atom_id res chain seq x y z
N MET A 1 -12.45 -0.75 -11.51
CA MET A 1 -11.76 -1.87 -10.84
C MET A 1 -10.31 -1.86 -11.30
N LEU A 2 -9.36 -1.76 -10.38
CA LEU A 2 -7.93 -1.67 -10.67
C LEU A 2 -7.22 -2.93 -10.18
N THR A 3 -6.29 -3.44 -10.97
CA THR A 3 -5.45 -4.58 -10.60
C THR A 3 -4.00 -4.15 -10.53
N SER A 4 -3.31 -4.53 -9.47
CA SER A 4 -1.89 -4.25 -9.24
C SER A 4 -1.14 -5.53 -8.89
N LYS A 5 0.17 -5.51 -9.15
CA LYS A 5 1.13 -6.47 -8.58
C LYS A 5 1.95 -5.70 -7.56
N GLU A 6 1.99 -6.19 -6.33
CA GLU A 6 2.61 -5.49 -5.21
C GLU A 6 3.57 -6.42 -4.47
N ILE A 7 4.61 -5.81 -3.91
CA ILE A 7 5.51 -6.42 -2.93
C ILE A 7 5.49 -5.51 -1.73
N ARG A 8 5.22 -6.08 -0.55
CA ARG A 8 5.02 -5.32 0.69
C ARG A 8 5.94 -5.88 1.76
N TRP A 9 6.75 -5.00 2.35
CA TRP A 9 7.60 -5.31 3.48
C TRP A 9 7.07 -4.60 4.72
N PHE A 10 6.85 -5.36 5.79
CA PHE A 10 6.39 -4.83 7.07
C PHE A 10 7.46 -5.13 8.11
N TYR A 11 8.04 -4.09 8.69
CA TYR A 11 9.03 -4.20 9.77
C TYR A 11 8.50 -3.48 11.00
N PRO A 12 8.53 -4.11 12.19
CA PRO A 12 8.16 -3.43 13.43
C PRO A 12 9.20 -2.37 13.80
N GLY A 13 8.75 -1.29 14.45
CA GLY A 13 9.63 -0.26 14.99
C GLY A 13 9.71 1.01 14.13
N ARG A 14 10.83 1.71 14.21
CA ARG A 14 11.06 2.98 13.52
C ARG A 14 11.70 2.76 12.16
N ILE A 15 11.45 3.69 11.24
CA ILE A 15 12.07 3.68 9.90
C ILE A 15 13.60 3.72 10.06
N PRO A 16 14.35 2.77 9.46
CA PRO A 16 15.81 2.78 9.47
C PRO A 16 16.38 4.05 8.86
N GLU A 17 17.46 4.58 9.44
CA GLU A 17 18.00 5.88 9.01
C GLU A 17 18.46 5.89 7.55
N GLY A 18 19.08 4.80 7.08
CA GLY A 18 19.46 4.66 5.67
C GLY A 18 18.28 4.73 4.70
N ILE A 19 17.10 4.24 5.09
CA ILE A 19 15.87 4.33 4.28
C ILE A 19 15.34 5.76 4.27
N LYS A 20 15.39 6.47 5.40
CA LYS A 20 14.99 7.89 5.44
C LYS A 20 15.88 8.75 4.56
N VAL A 21 17.20 8.59 4.67
CA VAL A 21 18.18 9.35 3.88
C VAL A 21 18.01 9.04 2.40
N TRP A 22 17.91 7.76 2.03
CA TRP A 22 17.64 7.35 0.65
C TRP A 22 16.33 7.96 0.13
N PHE A 23 15.25 7.88 0.90
CA PHE A 23 13.97 8.42 0.48
C PHE A 23 14.04 9.95 0.28
N HIS A 24 14.64 10.69 1.21
CA HIS A 24 14.78 12.15 1.09
C HIS A 24 15.66 12.56 -0.11
N GLN A 25 16.73 11.82 -0.38
CA GLN A 25 17.69 12.15 -1.45
C GLN A 25 17.17 11.80 -2.85
N TYR A 26 16.38 10.73 -2.97
CA TYR A 26 15.98 10.15 -4.26
C TYR A 26 14.45 10.15 -4.49
N CYS A 27 13.67 10.81 -3.63
CA CYS A 27 12.23 10.96 -3.88
C CYS A 27 12.02 11.66 -5.21
N LEU A 28 11.30 10.99 -6.12
CA LEU A 28 10.98 11.52 -7.45
C LEU A 28 9.79 12.49 -7.42
N ILE A 29 9.21 12.72 -6.25
CA ILE A 29 8.08 13.62 -6.05
C ILE A 29 8.62 15.02 -5.80
N ASP A 30 7.97 16.01 -6.39
CA ASP A 30 8.25 17.42 -6.14
C ASP A 30 8.13 17.73 -4.64
N GLN A 31 9.22 18.18 -4.03
CA GLN A 31 9.28 18.49 -2.60
C GLN A 31 8.47 19.75 -2.26
N GLU A 32 8.11 20.57 -3.24
CA GLU A 32 7.24 21.74 -3.05
C GLU A 32 5.76 21.36 -2.98
N GLN A 33 5.37 20.17 -3.44
CA GLN A 33 4.02 19.67 -3.21
C GLN A 33 3.90 19.18 -1.77
N LEU A 34 3.13 19.93 -0.98
CA LEU A 34 2.74 19.49 0.35
C LEU A 34 2.03 18.13 0.27
N PRO A 35 2.29 17.20 1.20
CA PRO A 35 1.55 15.95 1.28
C PRO A 35 0.06 16.25 1.34
N GLN A 36 -0.74 15.53 0.55
CA GLN A 36 -2.19 15.61 0.69
C GLN A 36 -2.58 15.07 2.07
N GLU A 37 -3.17 15.92 2.90
CA GLU A 37 -3.86 15.48 4.11
C GLU A 37 -5.20 14.85 3.74
N ARG A 38 -5.48 13.67 4.31
CA ARG A 38 -6.74 12.94 4.13
C ARG A 38 -6.99 12.01 5.31
N GLU A 39 -8.26 11.72 5.54
CA GLU A 39 -8.71 10.78 6.56
C GLU A 39 -9.29 9.50 5.92
N ASP A 40 -8.89 8.35 6.46
CA ASP A 40 -9.40 7.03 6.08
C ASP A 40 -10.01 6.36 7.31
N VAL A 41 -11.28 5.94 7.23
CA VAL A 41 -11.92 5.08 8.24
C VAL A 41 -11.81 3.64 7.79
N TYR A 42 -11.11 2.82 8.58
CA TYR A 42 -10.92 1.40 8.28
C TYR A 42 -11.96 0.53 8.98
N LEU A 43 -12.56 -0.41 8.24
CA LEU A 43 -13.32 -1.48 8.85
C LEU A 43 -12.35 -2.52 9.40
N TYR A 44 -12.34 -2.71 10.71
CA TYR A 44 -11.50 -3.71 11.35
C TYR A 44 -12.05 -5.13 11.11
N ILE A 45 -11.24 -5.99 10.49
CA ILE A 45 -11.59 -7.38 10.18
C ILE A 45 -10.57 -8.30 10.87
N PRO A 46 -10.86 -8.78 12.10
CA PRO A 46 -9.94 -9.64 12.84
C PRO A 46 -9.54 -10.89 12.06
N GLY A 47 -8.25 -11.22 12.05
CA GLY A 47 -7.73 -12.44 11.42
C GLY A 47 -7.66 -12.42 9.89
N SER A 48 -8.06 -11.32 9.23
CA SER A 48 -7.94 -11.17 7.77
C SER A 48 -6.68 -10.38 7.40
N ASP A 49 -5.80 -11.00 6.61
CA ASP A 49 -4.59 -10.38 6.06
C ASP A 49 -4.70 -10.05 4.55
N PHE A 50 -5.76 -10.51 3.90
CA PHE A 50 -5.93 -10.47 2.45
C PHE A 50 -7.01 -9.50 1.98
N LEU A 51 -7.86 -8.98 2.87
CA LEU A 51 -8.96 -8.07 2.57
C LEU A 51 -8.85 -6.80 3.43
N GLY A 52 -8.99 -5.65 2.79
CA GLY A 52 -9.12 -4.35 3.44
C GLY A 52 -10.33 -3.60 2.89
N ILE A 53 -11.09 -2.99 3.79
CA ILE A 53 -12.24 -2.13 3.48
C ILE A 53 -12.04 -0.81 4.20
N LYS A 54 -12.22 0.30 3.49
CA LYS A 54 -12.12 1.63 4.08
C LYS A 54 -13.03 2.63 3.40
N LEU A 55 -13.42 3.66 4.16
CA LEU A 55 -14.03 4.86 3.64
C LEU A 55 -12.96 5.95 3.57
N ARG A 56 -12.74 6.52 2.38
CA ARG A 56 -11.81 7.62 2.14
C ARG A 56 -12.58 8.76 1.51
N GLU A 57 -12.69 9.89 2.21
CA GLU A 57 -13.35 11.10 1.69
C GLU A 57 -14.73 10.81 1.05
N GLY A 58 -15.54 9.93 1.68
CA GLY A 58 -16.86 9.51 1.18
C GLY A 58 -16.84 8.39 0.12
N SER A 59 -15.67 7.95 -0.34
CA SER A 59 -15.52 6.83 -1.27
C SER A 59 -15.25 5.51 -0.52
N LEU A 60 -16.09 4.50 -0.76
CA LEU A 60 -15.87 3.16 -0.25
C LEU A 60 -14.82 2.45 -1.14
N GLU A 61 -13.68 2.12 -0.56
CA GLU A 61 -12.64 1.32 -1.21
C GLU A 61 -12.58 -0.09 -0.60
N VAL A 62 -12.62 -1.10 -1.47
CA VAL A 62 -12.42 -2.51 -1.11
C VAL A 62 -11.20 -3.02 -1.86
N LYS A 63 -10.22 -3.56 -1.14
CA LYS A 63 -8.99 -4.10 -1.73
C LYS A 63 -8.75 -5.52 -1.22
N TRP A 64 -8.51 -6.46 -2.13
CA TRP A 64 -8.24 -7.85 -1.75
C TRP A 64 -7.15 -8.51 -2.60
N ARG A 65 -6.42 -9.44 -1.98
CA ARG A 65 -5.45 -10.30 -2.66
C ARG A 65 -6.20 -11.30 -3.52
N THR A 66 -5.80 -11.42 -4.77
CA THR A 66 -6.37 -12.38 -5.74
C THR A 66 -5.41 -13.50 -6.09
N ALA A 67 -4.10 -13.31 -5.88
CA ALA A 67 -3.10 -14.36 -6.04
C ALA A 67 -1.83 -14.06 -5.23
N GLU A 68 -1.15 -15.11 -4.80
CA GLU A 68 0.24 -15.08 -4.36
C GLU A 68 1.10 -15.63 -5.51
N LEU A 69 2.13 -14.89 -5.90
CA LEU A 69 2.96 -15.17 -7.08
C LEU A 69 4.34 -15.71 -6.69
N GLY A 70 4.54 -16.04 -5.40
CA GLY A 70 5.82 -16.51 -4.87
C GLY A 70 6.79 -15.39 -4.51
N VAL A 71 8.01 -15.80 -4.15
CA VAL A 71 9.10 -14.88 -3.80
C VAL A 71 9.85 -14.46 -5.07
N VAL A 72 10.10 -13.16 -5.20
CA VAL A 72 10.86 -12.57 -6.29
C VAL A 72 12.08 -11.86 -5.70
N SER A 73 13.23 -12.00 -6.36
CA SER A 73 14.48 -11.35 -5.96
C SER A 73 14.85 -10.21 -6.93
N PHE A 74 15.34 -9.11 -6.37
CA PHE A 74 15.84 -7.94 -7.10
C PHE A 74 17.32 -7.76 -6.73
N GLY A 75 18.19 -8.27 -7.59
CA GLY A 75 19.62 -8.40 -7.28
C GLY A 75 19.86 -9.36 -6.12
N GLU A 76 20.97 -9.16 -5.41
CA GLU A 76 21.42 -10.08 -4.34
C GLU A 76 20.83 -9.74 -2.96
N LEU A 77 20.33 -8.52 -2.77
CA LEU A 77 20.05 -7.96 -1.44
C LEU A 77 18.56 -7.83 -1.11
N VAL A 78 17.68 -7.86 -2.12
CA VAL A 78 16.26 -7.57 -1.93
C VAL A 78 15.43 -8.73 -2.46
N SER A 79 14.56 -9.27 -1.64
CA SER A 79 13.53 -10.21 -2.07
C SER A 79 12.21 -9.93 -1.38
N GLY A 80 11.11 -10.37 -1.97
CA GLY A 80 9.79 -10.19 -1.37
C GLY A 80 8.72 -11.06 -2.02
N LYS A 81 7.61 -11.24 -1.31
CA LYS A 81 6.45 -11.97 -1.84
C LYS A 81 5.71 -11.08 -2.82
N ALA A 82 5.65 -11.50 -4.07
CA ALA A 82 4.83 -10.84 -5.08
C ALA A 82 3.38 -11.31 -4.93
N GLU A 83 2.47 -10.36 -4.90
CA GLU A 83 1.03 -10.60 -4.72
C GLU A 83 0.27 -9.83 -5.80
N LYS A 84 -0.82 -10.41 -6.29
CA LYS A 84 -1.78 -9.73 -7.16
C LYS A 84 -2.93 -9.20 -6.31
N TRP A 85 -3.22 -7.92 -6.45
CA TRP A 85 -4.28 -7.24 -5.70
C TRP A 85 -5.31 -6.65 -6.65
N THR A 86 -6.55 -6.63 -6.20
CA THR A 86 -7.66 -5.97 -6.87
C THR A 86 -8.22 -4.92 -5.94
N LYS A 87 -8.47 -3.73 -6.49
CA LYS A 87 -9.14 -2.62 -5.82
C LYS A 87 -10.45 -2.28 -6.55
N TRP A 88 -11.53 -2.23 -5.79
CA TRP A 88 -12.79 -1.64 -6.19
C TRP A 88 -13.01 -0.36 -5.38
N SER A 89 -13.60 0.64 -6.04
CA SER A 89 -13.94 1.93 -5.44
C SER A 89 -15.37 2.26 -5.86
N CYS A 90 -16.18 2.71 -4.90
CA CYS A 90 -17.55 3.15 -5.11
C CYS A 90 -17.69 4.54 -4.49
N ASN A 91 -18.01 5.52 -5.32
CA ASN A 91 -18.39 6.84 -4.84
C ASN A 91 -19.90 6.81 -4.69
N ASP A 92 -20.41 7.05 -3.49
CA ASP A 92 -21.84 7.26 -3.31
C ASP A 92 -22.14 8.72 -3.70
N ALA A 93 -22.96 8.90 -4.72
CA ALA A 93 -23.40 10.21 -5.21
C ALA A 93 -24.79 10.50 -4.65
N THR A 94 -24.94 10.46 -3.33
CA THR A 94 -26.11 11.00 -2.65
C THR A 94 -26.07 12.51 -2.59
#